data_AF-A0A434UTS3-F1
#
_entry.id   AF-A0A434UTS3-F1
#
_cell.length_a   1.000
_cell.length_b   1.000
_cell.length_c   1.000
_cell.angle_alpha   90.00
_cell.angle_beta   90.00
_cell.angle_gamma   90.00
#
_symmetry.space_group_name_H-M   'P 1'
#
loop_
_entity.id
_entity.type
_entity.pdbx_description
1 polymer ?
#
loop_
_entity_poly.entity_id
_entity_poly.type
_entity_poly.pdbx_seq_one_letter_code
_entity_poly.pdbx_strand_id
1 'polypeptide(L)'
;MANDEEAALGPWKNANLRVTALADAGLGADAGLPADIRFRSSIAKLIRRRLAVRGDTVEPDLAAVFLLMPSPPDAALPYSPKRVPRLDNGLHEINGKLWFVGAGPGSGHFIPAIHADDDDLFTFITDTLGLGVVPAMIFDPRHPELHIRYYPGGLADLASFEDLPMASTEVTIDAVTAAIETTHSEKMVTPDAQPKSVKLWYNRDKWFPFQDAEDRVQTYLEIALNAAFPTCTVRSEQSMPEGRLDIEIIENDPIDRSKVTQHGIIELKVLRTYGQGGSAVTKKYTSDWIRSGVEQAAAYRDSKGAKWGALVCFDMRCDDAGDAICFKHVRRLAKTLEVHLRRWFVYATSKQLRTARAAAKG
;
A
#
# COMPACT_ATOMS: atom_id res chain seq x y z
N MET A 1 36.37 37.50 -21.82
CA MET A 1 35.00 37.92 -22.17
C MET A 1 34.43 36.89 -23.11
N ALA A 2 33.72 35.92 -22.56
CA ALA A 2 32.80 35.02 -23.25
C ALA A 2 31.68 34.75 -22.23
N ASN A 3 30.45 35.10 -22.60
CA ASN A 3 29.28 35.08 -21.74
C ASN A 3 28.79 33.64 -21.54
N ASP A 4 28.55 33.29 -20.27
CA ASP A 4 27.70 32.18 -19.85
C ASP A 4 26.23 32.55 -20.12
N GLU A 5 25.57 31.81 -21.01
CA GLU A 5 24.10 31.77 -21.07
C GLU A 5 23.60 30.78 -20.02
N GLU A 6 23.22 31.29 -18.85
CA GLU A 6 22.34 30.60 -17.91
C GLU A 6 21.01 30.29 -18.62
N ALA A 7 20.77 29.00 -18.89
CA ALA A 7 19.48 28.51 -19.32
C ALA A 7 18.45 28.72 -18.19
N ALA A 8 17.77 29.87 -18.23
CA ALA A 8 16.67 30.19 -17.35
C ALA A 8 15.53 29.18 -17.56
N LEU A 9 15.40 28.24 -16.61
CA LEU A 9 14.23 27.37 -16.50
C LEU A 9 13.00 28.26 -16.24
N GLY A 10 12.17 28.43 -17.27
CA GLY A 10 11.01 29.31 -17.25
C GLY A 10 9.97 28.98 -16.15
N PRO A 11 9.04 29.91 -15.87
CA PRO A 11 8.11 29.79 -14.76
C PRO A 11 7.10 28.67 -15.00
N TRP A 12 7.19 27.63 -14.19
CA TRP A 12 6.30 26.48 -14.19
C TRP A 12 4.86 26.93 -13.88
N LYS A 13 3.92 26.72 -14.81
CA LYS A 13 2.49 26.98 -14.59
C LYS A 13 1.82 25.72 -14.05
N ASN A 14 0.91 25.89 -13.08
CA ASN A 14 0.17 24.83 -12.36
C ASN A 14 -0.49 23.74 -13.22
N ALA A 15 -0.80 24.01 -14.50
CA ALA A 15 -1.30 23.00 -15.43
C ALA A 15 -0.27 21.88 -15.72
N ASN A 16 1.03 22.19 -15.66
CA ASN A 16 2.11 21.23 -15.86
C ASN A 16 2.30 20.30 -14.66
N LEU A 17 2.00 20.75 -13.44
CA LEU A 17 2.08 19.90 -12.23
C LEU A 17 1.02 18.81 -12.21
N ARG A 18 -0.19 19.07 -12.72
CA ARG A 18 -1.22 18.03 -12.87
C ARG A 18 -0.77 16.95 -13.86
N VAL A 19 -0.11 17.35 -14.95
CA VAL A 19 0.45 16.43 -15.95
C VAL A 19 1.65 15.66 -15.37
N THR A 20 2.51 16.30 -14.56
CA THR A 20 3.62 15.62 -13.88
C THR A 20 3.14 14.67 -12.77
N ALA A 21 2.15 15.05 -11.97
CA ALA A 21 1.54 14.17 -10.94
C ALA A 21 0.69 13.03 -11.54
N LEU A 22 0.15 13.23 -12.74
CA LEU A 22 -0.41 12.16 -13.57
C LEU A 22 0.68 11.32 -14.24
N ALA A 23 1.85 11.89 -14.56
CA ALA A 23 3.00 11.17 -15.10
C ALA A 23 3.70 10.29 -14.04
N ASP A 24 3.69 10.72 -12.78
CA ASP A 24 4.08 9.92 -11.60
C ASP A 24 2.99 8.91 -11.18
N ALA A 25 1.94 8.72 -11.99
CA ALA A 25 1.04 7.55 -11.90
C ALA A 25 1.67 6.26 -12.46
N GLY A 26 2.98 6.27 -12.75
CA GLY A 26 3.76 5.16 -13.28
C GLY A 26 4.59 4.39 -12.23
N LEU A 27 5.33 3.40 -12.72
CA LEU A 27 6.35 2.63 -11.97
C LEU A 27 7.25 3.61 -11.18
N GLY A 28 7.13 3.64 -9.85
CA GLY A 28 7.93 4.53 -8.99
C GLY A 28 7.17 5.17 -7.83
N ALA A 29 5.84 5.29 -7.89
CA ALA A 29 5.03 5.81 -6.78
C ALA A 29 5.17 4.97 -5.48
N ASP A 30 5.62 3.72 -5.62
CA ASP A 30 5.84 2.77 -4.54
C ASP A 30 7.33 2.56 -4.21
N ALA A 31 8.25 3.38 -4.74
CA ALA A 31 9.69 3.11 -4.67
C ALA A 31 10.25 2.98 -3.24
N GLY A 32 9.62 3.64 -2.27
CA GLY A 32 9.97 3.58 -0.85
C GLY A 32 9.44 2.36 -0.09
N LEU A 33 8.57 1.56 -0.71
CA LEU A 33 7.96 0.39 -0.06
C LEU A 33 8.86 -0.85 -0.11
N PRO A 34 8.65 -1.83 0.80
CA PRO A 34 9.31 -3.13 0.75
C PRO A 34 9.13 -3.83 -0.62
N ALA A 35 10.18 -4.52 -1.08
CA ALA A 35 10.22 -5.10 -2.42
C ALA A 35 9.10 -6.13 -2.67
N ASP A 36 8.71 -6.89 -1.65
CA ASP A 36 7.62 -7.86 -1.67
C ASP A 36 6.26 -7.19 -1.90
N ILE A 37 5.99 -6.06 -1.24
CA ILE A 37 4.73 -5.31 -1.43
C ILE A 37 4.67 -4.72 -2.84
N ARG A 38 5.77 -4.15 -3.32
CA ARG A 38 5.89 -3.61 -4.68
C ARG A 38 5.70 -4.70 -5.74
N PHE A 39 6.32 -5.86 -5.52
CA PHE A 39 6.20 -7.03 -6.37
C PHE A 39 4.73 -7.47 -6.48
N ARG A 40 4.04 -7.65 -5.35
CA ARG A 40 2.61 -7.98 -5.31
C ARG A 40 1.75 -7.01 -6.08
N SER A 41 1.85 -5.72 -5.75
CA SER A 41 1.04 -4.69 -6.38
C SER A 41 1.27 -4.64 -7.88
N SER A 42 2.53 -4.73 -8.29
CA SER A 42 2.88 -4.59 -9.69
C SER A 42 2.45 -5.78 -10.55
N ILE A 43 2.55 -7.01 -10.04
CA ILE A 43 2.08 -8.21 -10.75
C ILE A 43 0.55 -8.22 -10.82
N ALA A 44 -0.15 -7.83 -9.75
CA ALA A 44 -1.60 -7.66 -9.79
C ALA A 44 -2.03 -6.64 -10.86
N LYS A 45 -1.37 -5.48 -10.91
CA LYS A 45 -1.62 -4.45 -11.94
C LYS A 45 -1.31 -4.95 -13.35
N LEU A 46 -0.22 -5.70 -13.54
CA LEU A 46 0.15 -6.32 -14.82
C LEU A 46 -0.93 -7.30 -15.29
N ILE A 47 -1.37 -8.22 -14.42
CA ILE A 47 -2.38 -9.22 -14.77
C ILE A 47 -3.71 -8.53 -15.08
N ARG A 48 -4.13 -7.55 -14.27
CA ARG A 48 -5.35 -6.78 -14.54
C ARG A 48 -5.28 -6.04 -15.88
N ARG A 49 -4.13 -5.44 -16.19
CA ARG A 49 -3.86 -4.82 -17.50
C ARG A 49 -3.97 -5.85 -18.63
N ARG A 50 -3.36 -7.03 -18.47
CA ARG A 50 -3.41 -8.10 -19.45
C ARG A 50 -4.84 -8.58 -19.71
N LEU A 51 -5.60 -8.85 -18.64
CA LEU A 51 -6.99 -9.28 -18.71
C LEU A 51 -7.87 -8.25 -19.44
N ALA A 52 -7.63 -6.96 -19.22
CA ALA A 52 -8.37 -5.89 -19.88
C ALA A 52 -7.98 -5.70 -21.36
N VAL A 53 -6.70 -5.90 -21.71
CA VAL A 53 -6.19 -5.68 -23.07
C VAL A 53 -6.33 -6.90 -23.97
N ARG A 54 -6.30 -8.14 -23.42
CA ARG A 54 -6.38 -9.36 -24.24
C ARG A 54 -7.68 -9.47 -25.04
N GLY A 55 -8.77 -8.85 -24.58
CA GLY A 55 -10.09 -8.96 -25.20
C GLY A 55 -10.49 -10.43 -25.38
N ASP A 56 -10.81 -10.81 -26.62
CA ASP A 56 -11.20 -12.18 -27.00
C ASP A 56 -10.02 -13.10 -27.35
N THR A 57 -8.78 -12.65 -27.14
CA THR A 57 -7.59 -13.46 -27.44
C THR A 57 -7.56 -14.69 -26.53
N VAL A 58 -7.57 -15.87 -27.14
CA VAL A 58 -7.41 -17.15 -26.42
C VAL A 58 -5.95 -17.29 -26.00
N GLU A 59 -5.72 -17.36 -24.68
CA GLU A 59 -4.42 -17.72 -24.11
C GLU A 59 -4.44 -19.19 -23.67
N PRO A 60 -3.27 -19.83 -23.54
CA PRO A 60 -3.19 -21.14 -22.92
C PRO A 60 -3.85 -21.14 -21.54
N ASP A 61 -4.57 -22.21 -21.26
CA ASP A 61 -5.19 -22.47 -19.95
C ASP A 61 -4.15 -23.05 -18.99
N LEU A 62 -3.04 -22.31 -18.84
CA LEU A 62 -1.87 -22.68 -18.05
C LEU A 62 -1.52 -21.54 -17.10
N ALA A 63 -1.06 -21.90 -15.90
CA ALA A 63 -0.64 -20.91 -14.91
C ALA A 63 0.52 -20.05 -15.42
N ALA A 64 0.53 -18.78 -15.00
CA ALA A 64 1.68 -17.89 -15.10
C ALA A 64 2.38 -17.83 -13.74
N VAL A 65 3.69 -18.09 -13.71
CA VAL A 65 4.49 -17.98 -12.48
C VAL A 65 5.45 -16.81 -12.61
N PHE A 66 5.48 -15.94 -11.62
CA PHE A 66 6.39 -14.82 -11.54
C PHE A 66 7.31 -15.01 -10.33
N LEU A 67 8.62 -14.96 -10.54
CA LEU A 67 9.63 -15.01 -9.49
C LEU A 67 10.21 -13.61 -9.29
N LEU A 68 10.34 -13.19 -8.02
CA LEU A 68 11.01 -11.94 -7.64
C LEU A 68 12.54 -12.08 -7.79
N MET A 69 12.97 -12.18 -9.04
CA MET A 69 14.34 -12.38 -9.46
C MET A 69 14.48 -11.79 -10.86
N PRO A 70 14.99 -10.55 -11.02
CA PRO A 70 14.98 -9.85 -12.31
C PRO A 70 15.93 -10.47 -13.35
N SER A 71 16.99 -11.14 -12.88
CA SER A 71 17.97 -11.83 -13.72
C SER A 71 17.78 -13.33 -13.55
N PRO A 72 17.46 -14.09 -14.61
CA PRO A 72 17.46 -15.54 -14.57
C PRO A 72 18.81 -16.09 -14.09
N PRO A 73 18.86 -17.24 -13.41
CA PRO A 73 20.12 -17.81 -12.95
C PRO A 73 21.03 -18.18 -14.12
N ASP A 74 22.34 -18.07 -13.92
CA ASP A 74 23.38 -18.44 -14.91
C ASP A 74 23.47 -19.96 -15.16
N ALA A 75 22.79 -20.76 -14.33
CA ALA A 75 22.65 -22.20 -14.55
C ALA A 75 22.08 -22.47 -15.96
N ALA A 76 22.40 -23.63 -16.53
CA ALA A 76 21.91 -24.03 -17.84
C ALA A 76 20.38 -24.24 -17.78
N LEU A 77 19.62 -23.15 -17.90
CA LEU A 77 18.19 -23.19 -18.08
C LEU A 77 17.89 -24.04 -19.32
N PRO A 78 16.84 -24.88 -19.28
CA PRO A 78 16.50 -25.75 -20.41
C PRO A 78 16.16 -24.94 -21.68
N TYR A 79 15.79 -23.66 -21.50
CA TYR A 79 15.50 -22.72 -22.57
C TYR A 79 16.23 -21.41 -22.34
N SER A 80 16.67 -20.77 -23.42
CA SER A 80 17.24 -19.42 -23.35
C SER A 80 16.16 -18.41 -22.94
N PRO A 81 16.35 -17.63 -21.86
CA PRO A 81 15.39 -16.63 -21.42
C PRO A 81 15.15 -15.56 -22.48
N LYS A 82 13.87 -15.26 -22.72
CA LYS A 82 13.45 -14.20 -23.64
C LYS A 82 13.15 -12.92 -22.85
N ARG A 83 13.82 -11.83 -23.21
CA ARG A 83 13.60 -10.52 -22.58
C ARG A 83 12.38 -9.81 -23.15
N VAL A 84 11.58 -9.23 -22.25
CA VAL A 84 10.44 -8.37 -22.56
C VAL A 84 10.64 -7.01 -21.88
N PRO A 85 11.03 -5.96 -22.63
CA PRO A 85 11.43 -4.67 -22.04
C PRO A 85 10.27 -3.78 -21.59
N ARG A 86 9.02 -4.07 -22.01
CA ARG A 86 7.82 -3.31 -21.66
C ARG A 86 6.72 -4.26 -21.22
N LEU A 87 6.99 -5.05 -20.19
CA LEU A 87 6.08 -6.08 -19.71
C LEU A 87 4.80 -5.45 -19.14
N ASP A 88 4.93 -4.31 -18.46
CA ASP A 88 3.86 -3.57 -17.77
C ASP A 88 2.72 -3.05 -18.66
N ASN A 89 2.86 -3.12 -20.00
CA ASN A 89 1.81 -2.72 -20.93
C ASN A 89 0.69 -3.78 -21.09
N GLY A 90 0.91 -5.02 -20.62
CA GLY A 90 -0.01 -6.15 -20.72
C GLY A 90 -0.28 -6.65 -22.14
N LEU A 91 0.54 -6.28 -23.12
CA LEU A 91 0.41 -6.74 -24.51
C LEU A 91 0.99 -8.14 -24.70
N HIS A 92 1.98 -8.51 -23.89
CA HIS A 92 2.57 -9.83 -23.93
C HIS A 92 1.70 -10.84 -23.18
N GLU A 93 1.47 -11.99 -23.81
CA GLU A 93 0.86 -13.15 -23.17
C GLU A 93 1.69 -13.59 -21.96
N ILE A 94 1.03 -13.86 -20.83
CA ILE A 94 1.69 -14.21 -19.56
C ILE A 94 1.55 -15.68 -19.19
N ASN A 95 0.48 -16.35 -19.63
CA ASN A 95 0.17 -17.74 -19.28
C ASN A 95 1.19 -18.72 -19.86
N GLY A 96 1.35 -19.87 -19.19
CA GLY A 96 2.27 -20.94 -19.63
C GLY A 96 3.74 -20.52 -19.62
N LYS A 97 4.12 -19.57 -18.75
CA LYS A 97 5.48 -19.01 -18.68
C LYS A 97 5.94 -18.87 -17.23
N LEU A 98 7.23 -19.11 -17.05
CA LEU A 98 7.97 -18.77 -15.85
C LEU A 98 8.68 -17.44 -16.08
N TRP A 99 8.27 -16.41 -15.35
CA TRP A 99 8.76 -15.05 -15.45
C TRP A 99 9.76 -14.72 -14.35
N PHE A 100 10.85 -14.07 -14.74
CA PHE A 100 11.90 -13.52 -13.90
C PHE A 100 11.77 -11.99 -13.94
N VAL A 101 11.34 -11.40 -12.83
CA VAL A 101 10.95 -9.98 -12.76
C VAL A 101 11.50 -9.31 -11.52
N GLY A 102 11.67 -7.98 -11.59
CA GLY A 102 11.94 -7.16 -10.41
C GLY A 102 10.65 -6.79 -9.69
N ALA A 103 10.80 -6.07 -8.57
CA ALA A 103 9.68 -5.58 -7.78
C ALA A 103 8.74 -4.64 -8.57
N GLY A 104 9.29 -3.88 -9.52
CA GLY A 104 8.54 -3.15 -10.54
C GLY A 104 8.76 -3.79 -11.92
N PRO A 105 7.83 -4.59 -12.47
CA PRO A 105 7.96 -5.36 -13.69
C PRO A 105 7.76 -4.47 -14.93
N GLY A 106 8.50 -3.35 -15.02
CA GLY A 106 8.62 -2.60 -16.27
C GLY A 106 9.21 -3.49 -17.37
N SER A 107 10.13 -4.37 -17.00
CA SER A 107 10.67 -5.43 -17.85
C SER A 107 10.77 -6.76 -17.12
N GLY A 108 10.83 -7.85 -17.87
CA GLY A 108 11.10 -9.19 -17.33
C GLY A 108 11.79 -10.09 -18.35
N HIS A 109 12.22 -11.25 -17.88
CA HIS A 109 12.63 -12.37 -18.73
C HIS A 109 11.64 -13.51 -18.54
N PHE A 110 11.46 -14.36 -19.54
CA PHE A 110 10.68 -15.58 -19.35
C PHE A 110 11.31 -16.78 -20.04
N ILE A 111 10.98 -17.95 -19.52
CA ILE A 111 11.09 -19.22 -20.23
C ILE A 111 9.69 -19.85 -20.37
N PRO A 112 9.42 -20.62 -21.44
CA PRO A 112 8.19 -21.38 -21.54
C PRO A 112 8.08 -22.37 -20.38
N ALA A 113 6.93 -22.42 -19.73
CA ALA A 113 6.58 -23.40 -18.71
C ALA A 113 5.72 -24.49 -19.36
N ILE A 114 6.36 -25.32 -20.19
CA ILE A 114 5.71 -26.44 -20.87
C ILE A 114 5.75 -27.64 -19.92
N HIS A 115 4.82 -27.68 -18.98
CA HIS A 115 4.68 -28.76 -18.02
C HIS A 115 3.30 -29.41 -18.16
N ALA A 116 3.21 -30.72 -17.91
CA ALA A 116 1.98 -31.48 -18.14
C ALA A 116 0.91 -31.16 -17.10
N ASP A 117 1.33 -30.86 -15.87
CA ASP A 117 0.47 -30.46 -14.75
C ASP A 117 1.18 -29.51 -13.76
N ASP A 118 0.48 -29.17 -12.68
CA ASP A 118 0.98 -28.26 -11.66
C ASP A 118 2.13 -28.86 -10.84
N ASP A 119 2.13 -30.17 -10.57
CA ASP A 119 3.18 -30.80 -9.76
C ASP A 119 4.53 -30.79 -10.51
N ASP A 120 4.47 -31.04 -11.83
CA ASP A 120 5.62 -30.92 -12.73
C ASP A 120 6.19 -29.49 -12.75
N LEU A 121 5.32 -28.48 -12.79
CA LEU A 121 5.73 -27.07 -12.79
C LEU A 121 6.44 -26.70 -11.48
N PHE A 122 5.90 -27.12 -10.35
CA PHE A 122 6.48 -26.83 -9.04
C PHE A 122 7.80 -27.56 -8.85
N THR A 123 7.85 -28.86 -9.14
CA THR A 123 9.08 -29.67 -9.10
C THR A 123 10.16 -29.11 -10.02
N PHE A 124 9.78 -28.63 -11.20
CA PHE A 124 10.72 -27.97 -12.10
C PHE A 124 11.34 -26.72 -11.45
N ILE A 125 10.53 -25.86 -10.83
CA ILE A 125 11.04 -24.63 -10.19
C ILE A 125 11.86 -24.95 -8.94
N THR A 126 11.41 -25.86 -8.09
CA THR A 126 12.05 -26.18 -6.81
C THR A 126 13.32 -27.00 -7.01
N ASP A 127 13.23 -28.11 -7.75
CA ASP A 127 14.25 -29.16 -7.75
C ASP A 127 15.17 -29.04 -8.96
N THR A 128 14.61 -28.70 -10.14
CA THR A 128 15.42 -28.56 -11.36
C THR A 128 16.13 -27.22 -11.42
N LEU A 129 15.43 -26.13 -11.09
CA LEU A 129 16.00 -24.79 -11.12
C LEU A 129 16.64 -24.37 -9.79
N GLY A 130 16.30 -25.03 -8.67
CA GLY A 130 16.80 -24.66 -7.35
C GLY A 130 16.22 -23.32 -6.84
N LEU A 131 15.06 -22.90 -7.37
CA LEU A 131 14.46 -21.59 -7.10
C LEU A 131 13.30 -21.65 -6.11
N GLY A 132 13.12 -22.78 -5.41
CA GLY A 132 12.01 -22.98 -4.48
C GLY A 132 11.95 -21.97 -3.33
N VAL A 133 13.03 -21.27 -3.01
CA VAL A 133 13.08 -20.26 -1.94
C VAL A 133 12.86 -18.82 -2.43
N VAL A 134 12.67 -18.62 -3.74
CA VAL A 134 12.48 -17.30 -4.33
C VAL A 134 11.02 -16.90 -4.21
N PRO A 135 10.68 -15.71 -3.67
CA PRO A 135 9.30 -15.26 -3.58
C PRO A 135 8.59 -15.32 -4.93
N ALA A 136 7.39 -15.90 -4.95
CA ALA A 136 6.70 -16.25 -6.18
C ALA A 136 5.25 -15.78 -6.18
N MET A 137 4.73 -15.42 -7.35
CA MET A 137 3.32 -15.19 -7.58
C MET A 137 2.81 -16.11 -8.67
N ILE A 138 1.68 -16.78 -8.43
CA ILE A 138 1.05 -17.69 -9.39
C ILE A 138 -0.33 -17.15 -9.74
N PHE A 139 -0.53 -16.90 -11.02
CA PHE A 139 -1.84 -16.61 -11.59
C PHE A 139 -2.33 -17.83 -12.35
N ASP A 140 -3.45 -18.39 -11.90
CA ASP A 140 -4.08 -19.53 -12.57
C ASP A 140 -5.37 -19.09 -13.27
N PRO A 141 -5.41 -19.05 -14.61
CA PRO A 141 -6.60 -18.67 -15.35
C PRO A 141 -7.72 -19.71 -15.31
N ARG A 142 -7.43 -20.96 -14.89
CA ARG A 142 -8.39 -22.08 -14.84
C ARG A 142 -9.41 -21.90 -13.71
N HIS A 143 -9.07 -21.11 -12.70
CA HIS A 143 -9.94 -20.94 -11.54
C HIS A 143 -11.10 -19.98 -11.87
N PRO A 144 -12.35 -20.33 -11.50
CA PRO A 144 -13.53 -19.51 -11.82
C PRO A 144 -13.47 -18.12 -11.17
N GLU A 145 -12.90 -18.04 -9.98
CA GLU A 145 -12.57 -16.78 -9.32
C GLU A 145 -11.11 -16.43 -9.61
N LEU A 146 -10.89 -15.35 -10.37
CA LEU A 146 -9.55 -14.89 -10.68
C LEU A 146 -8.85 -14.45 -9.38
N HIS A 147 -7.79 -15.17 -9.02
CA HIS A 147 -6.96 -14.88 -7.86
C HIS A 147 -5.48 -15.04 -8.23
N ILE A 148 -4.62 -14.39 -7.47
CA ILE A 148 -3.17 -14.61 -7.52
C ILE A 148 -2.74 -15.15 -6.17
N ARG A 149 -1.98 -16.24 -6.15
CA ARG A 149 -1.33 -16.71 -4.93
C ARG A 149 0.06 -16.10 -4.82
N TYR A 150 0.35 -15.51 -3.68
CA TYR A 150 1.68 -15.03 -3.35
C TYR A 150 2.33 -15.96 -2.32
N TYR A 151 3.51 -16.46 -2.65
CA TYR A 151 4.33 -17.33 -1.81
C TYR A 151 5.55 -16.51 -1.34
N PRO A 152 5.49 -15.89 -0.14
CA PRO A 152 6.58 -15.04 0.35
C PRO A 152 7.89 -15.79 0.59
N GLY A 153 7.81 -17.07 0.97
CA GLY A 153 8.97 -17.95 1.15
C GLY A 153 9.39 -18.71 -0.11
N GLY A 154 8.70 -18.48 -1.23
CA GLY A 154 8.84 -19.26 -2.46
C GLY A 154 8.06 -20.57 -2.46
N LEU A 155 8.18 -21.32 -3.56
CA LEU A 155 7.39 -22.52 -3.84
C LEU A 155 7.84 -23.79 -3.11
N ALA A 156 8.89 -23.75 -2.30
CA ALA A 156 9.30 -24.87 -1.45
C ALA A 156 8.40 -25.04 -0.21
N ASP A 157 7.68 -24.00 0.20
CA ASP A 157 6.69 -24.04 1.29
C ASP A 157 5.30 -23.69 0.76
N LEU A 158 4.58 -24.71 0.30
CA LEU A 158 3.25 -24.56 -0.30
C LEU A 158 2.15 -24.21 0.70
N ALA A 159 2.40 -24.40 1.99
CA ALA A 159 1.42 -24.09 3.02
C ALA A 159 1.41 -22.59 3.38
N SER A 160 2.48 -21.87 3.06
CA SER A 160 2.65 -20.45 3.36
C SER A 160 2.37 -19.60 2.12
N PHE A 161 1.10 -19.25 1.92
CA PHE A 161 0.68 -18.38 0.82
C PHE A 161 -0.38 -17.36 1.26
N GLU A 162 -0.49 -16.30 0.46
CA GLU A 162 -1.53 -15.27 0.56
C GLU A 162 -2.34 -15.26 -0.74
N ASP A 163 -3.67 -15.30 -0.63
CA ASP A 163 -4.57 -15.11 -1.78
C ASP A 163 -4.83 -13.62 -2.02
N LEU A 164 -4.64 -13.21 -3.28
CA LEU A 164 -4.90 -11.85 -3.75
C LEU A 164 -6.06 -11.91 -4.74
N PRO A 165 -7.28 -11.50 -4.34
CA PRO A 165 -8.42 -11.46 -5.27
C PRO A 165 -8.15 -10.45 -6.39
N MET A 166 -8.42 -10.85 -7.63
CA MET A 166 -8.25 -9.99 -8.82
C MET A 166 -9.52 -9.24 -9.21
N ALA A 167 -10.67 -9.66 -8.70
CA ALA A 167 -11.87 -8.84 -8.78
C ALA A 167 -11.59 -7.48 -8.14
N SER A 168 -12.17 -6.42 -8.70
CA SER A 168 -12.09 -5.09 -8.10
C SER A 168 -12.74 -5.15 -6.71
N THR A 169 -11.94 -5.39 -5.66
CA THR A 169 -12.40 -5.24 -4.30
C THR A 169 -12.88 -3.82 -4.15
N GLU A 170 -14.15 -3.62 -3.82
CA GLU A 170 -14.66 -2.29 -3.58
C GLU A 170 -13.85 -1.68 -2.44
N VAL A 171 -13.14 -0.58 -2.74
CA VAL A 171 -12.33 0.15 -1.75
C VAL A 171 -13.27 0.99 -0.89
N THR A 172 -13.98 0.31 0.01
CA THR A 172 -14.87 0.94 0.99
C THR A 172 -14.07 1.42 2.20
N ILE A 173 -14.63 2.38 2.92
CA ILE A 173 -14.07 2.84 4.19
C ILE A 173 -13.95 1.70 5.23
N ASP A 174 -14.86 0.72 5.20
CA ASP A 174 -14.84 -0.39 6.14
C ASP A 174 -13.70 -1.37 5.82
N ALA A 175 -13.44 -1.65 4.54
CA ALA A 175 -12.29 -2.45 4.11
C ALA A 175 -10.96 -1.77 4.49
N VAL A 176 -10.85 -0.45 4.27
CA VAL A 176 -9.68 0.35 4.69
C VAL A 176 -9.52 0.32 6.21
N THR A 177 -10.60 0.53 6.95
CA THR A 177 -10.58 0.48 8.43
C THR A 177 -10.11 -0.89 8.91
N ALA A 178 -10.56 -1.98 8.30
CA ALA A 178 -10.15 -3.34 8.63
C ALA A 178 -8.65 -3.56 8.38
N ALA A 179 -8.12 -3.10 7.23
CA ALA A 179 -6.69 -3.20 6.93
C ALA A 179 -5.82 -2.42 7.94
N ILE A 180 -6.29 -1.24 8.36
CA ILE A 180 -5.63 -0.42 9.39
C ILE A 180 -5.71 -1.10 10.76
N GLU A 181 -6.87 -1.66 11.13
CA GLU A 181 -7.06 -2.38 12.40
C GLU A 181 -6.13 -3.60 12.51
N THR A 182 -6.03 -4.41 11.45
CA THR A 182 -5.09 -5.54 11.42
C THR A 182 -3.67 -5.06 11.65
N THR A 183 -3.22 -4.06 10.88
CA THR A 183 -1.85 -3.52 11.02
C THR A 183 -1.61 -2.89 12.39
N HIS A 184 -2.59 -2.18 12.93
CA HIS A 184 -2.51 -1.60 14.26
C HIS A 184 -2.33 -2.70 15.31
N SER A 185 -3.22 -3.69 15.32
CA SER A 185 -3.25 -4.74 16.33
C SER A 185 -2.00 -5.62 16.31
N GLU A 186 -1.40 -5.82 15.14
CA GLU A 186 -0.22 -6.66 14.96
C GLU A 186 1.11 -5.92 15.08
N LYS A 187 1.17 -4.66 14.62
CA LYS A 187 2.43 -3.95 14.39
C LYS A 187 2.55 -2.63 15.13
N MET A 188 1.46 -1.98 15.55
CA MET A 188 1.53 -0.60 16.08
C MET A 188 1.10 -0.48 17.54
N VAL A 189 0.20 -1.35 18.01
CA VAL A 189 -0.52 -1.24 19.28
C VAL A 189 0.38 -1.05 20.50
N THR A 190 1.59 -1.60 20.48
CA THR A 190 2.61 -1.43 21.54
C THR A 190 4.02 -1.31 20.92
N PRO A 191 5.02 -0.76 21.64
CA PRO A 191 6.38 -0.68 21.11
C PRO A 191 7.02 -2.05 20.88
N ASP A 192 6.56 -3.10 21.59
CA ASP A 192 7.11 -4.45 21.44
C ASP A 192 6.56 -5.15 20.19
N ALA A 193 5.38 -4.75 19.71
CA ALA A 193 4.81 -5.20 18.43
C ALA A 193 5.47 -4.52 17.20
N GLN A 194 6.07 -3.34 17.41
CA GLN A 194 6.68 -2.56 16.33
C GLN A 194 8.02 -3.16 15.87
N PRO A 195 8.29 -3.26 14.55
CA PRO A 195 9.63 -3.54 14.04
C PRO A 195 10.69 -2.59 14.63
N LYS A 196 11.95 -3.07 14.69
CA LYS A 196 13.06 -2.29 15.25
C LYS A 196 13.32 -0.99 14.46
N SER A 197 13.07 -0.99 13.16
CA SER A 197 13.31 0.12 12.24
C SER A 197 12.31 1.27 12.38
N VAL A 198 11.08 1.02 12.84
CA VAL A 198 10.01 2.03 12.88
C VAL A 198 9.36 2.06 14.26
N LYS A 199 9.97 2.78 15.20
CA LYS A 199 9.42 2.99 16.54
C LYS A 199 8.61 4.28 16.62
N LEU A 200 7.45 4.25 17.29
CA LEU A 200 6.60 5.43 17.50
C LEU A 200 6.97 6.21 18.79
N TRP A 201 7.56 5.53 19.78
CA TRP A 201 7.90 6.11 21.08
C TRP A 201 9.38 6.45 21.20
N TYR A 202 9.69 7.73 21.46
CA TYR A 202 11.05 8.17 21.81
C TYR A 202 11.41 7.77 23.25
N ASN A 203 10.49 8.01 24.19
CA ASN A 203 10.58 7.54 25.56
C ASN A 203 9.20 7.07 26.04
N ARG A 204 8.98 5.75 26.01
CA ARG A 204 7.69 5.15 26.37
C ARG A 204 7.35 5.29 27.85
N ASP A 205 8.34 5.28 28.74
CA ASP A 205 8.10 5.38 30.19
C ASP A 205 7.58 6.77 30.59
N LYS A 206 7.86 7.78 29.75
CA LYS A 206 7.38 9.16 29.92
C LYS A 206 6.25 9.54 28.96
N TRP A 207 5.77 8.63 28.12
CA TRP A 207 4.79 8.92 27.07
C TRP A 207 5.25 9.97 26.05
N PHE A 208 6.54 9.99 25.72
CA PHE A 208 7.10 10.91 24.73
C PHE A 208 7.16 10.20 23.36
N PRO A 209 6.28 10.55 22.42
CA PRO A 209 6.39 10.06 21.04
C PRO A 209 7.62 10.69 20.36
N PHE A 210 8.08 10.09 19.26
CA PHE A 210 8.99 10.80 18.37
C PHE A 210 8.31 12.04 17.75
N GLN A 211 9.09 13.05 17.39
CA GLN A 211 8.57 14.27 16.76
C GLN A 211 7.90 13.99 15.40
N ASP A 212 8.45 13.04 14.64
CA ASP A 212 7.99 12.53 13.34
C ASP A 212 7.01 11.34 13.48
N ALA A 213 6.31 11.21 14.62
CA ALA A 213 5.40 10.09 14.84
C ALA A 213 4.27 9.99 13.80
N GLU A 214 3.85 11.11 13.22
CA GLU A 214 2.83 11.14 12.15
C GLU A 214 3.36 10.49 10.87
N ASP A 215 4.52 10.92 10.37
CA ASP A 215 5.22 10.33 9.21
C ASP A 215 5.46 8.82 9.38
N ARG A 216 5.81 8.40 10.61
CA ARG A 216 6.00 6.98 10.93
C ARG A 216 4.71 6.19 10.89
N VAL A 217 3.60 6.74 11.39
CA VAL A 217 2.28 6.13 11.29
C VAL A 217 1.86 6.03 9.83
N GLN A 218 2.05 7.10 9.05
CA GLN A 218 1.77 7.13 7.62
C GLN A 218 2.52 6.02 6.87
N THR A 219 3.79 5.77 7.20
CA THR A 219 4.57 4.64 6.65
C THR A 219 3.89 3.28 6.90
N TYR A 220 3.38 3.04 8.12
CA TYR A 220 2.62 1.81 8.40
C TYR A 220 1.34 1.72 7.56
N LEU A 221 0.62 2.83 7.42
CA LEU A 221 -0.62 2.87 6.62
C LEU A 221 -0.35 2.62 5.14
N GLU A 222 0.70 3.19 4.57
CA GLU A 222 1.09 2.94 3.18
C GLU A 222 1.35 1.46 2.93
N ILE A 223 2.13 0.81 3.81
CA ILE A 223 2.42 -0.64 3.72
C ILE A 223 1.11 -1.44 3.82
N ALA A 224 0.28 -1.15 4.82
CA ALA A 224 -0.98 -1.85 5.06
C ALA A 224 -1.94 -1.75 3.87
N LEU A 225 -2.12 -0.53 3.35
CA LEU A 225 -3.07 -0.24 2.29
C LEU A 225 -2.58 -0.78 0.94
N ASN A 226 -1.28 -0.73 0.63
CA ASN A 226 -0.76 -1.36 -0.59
C ASN A 226 -0.83 -2.89 -0.53
N ALA A 227 -0.64 -3.49 0.65
CA ALA A 227 -0.81 -4.93 0.85
C ALA A 227 -2.27 -5.37 0.66
N ALA A 228 -3.22 -4.61 1.23
CA ALA A 228 -4.65 -4.90 1.19
C ALA A 228 -5.30 -4.58 -0.17
N PHE A 229 -4.80 -3.57 -0.88
CA PHE A 229 -5.37 -3.09 -2.15
C PHE A 229 -4.30 -3.10 -3.26
N PRO A 230 -3.82 -4.27 -3.68
CA PRO A 230 -2.68 -4.40 -4.59
C PRO A 230 -2.93 -3.78 -5.98
N THR A 231 -4.18 -3.67 -6.43
CA THR A 231 -4.54 -3.02 -7.69
C THR A 231 -4.56 -1.49 -7.60
N CYS A 232 -4.64 -0.94 -6.39
CA CYS A 232 -4.68 0.49 -6.16
C CYS A 232 -3.27 1.10 -6.10
N THR A 233 -3.21 2.43 -6.16
CA THR A 233 -2.03 3.20 -5.84
C THR A 233 -2.36 4.04 -4.61
N VAL A 234 -1.61 3.84 -3.54
CA VAL A 234 -1.67 4.67 -2.33
C VAL A 234 -0.61 5.74 -2.47
N ARG A 235 -1.00 7.01 -2.39
CA ARG A 235 -0.07 8.13 -2.48
C ARG A 235 -0.17 8.96 -1.21
N SER A 236 0.97 9.49 -0.82
CA SER A 236 1.12 10.25 0.42
C SER A 236 1.61 11.66 0.16
N GLU A 237 1.37 12.56 1.11
CA GLU A 237 1.93 13.92 1.13
C GLU A 237 1.63 14.73 -0.14
N GLN A 238 0.44 14.56 -0.72
CA GLN A 238 0.08 15.20 -1.97
C GLN A 238 -0.18 16.70 -1.76
N SER A 239 0.58 17.53 -2.47
CA SER A 239 0.45 18.99 -2.40
C SER A 239 -0.79 19.48 -3.14
N MET A 240 -1.61 20.28 -2.46
CA MET A 240 -2.86 20.87 -2.94
C MET A 240 -2.89 22.37 -2.65
N PRO A 241 -3.71 23.17 -3.37
CA PRO A 241 -3.89 24.58 -3.05
C PRO A 241 -4.37 24.82 -1.61
N GLU A 242 -5.18 23.90 -1.08
CA GLU A 242 -5.76 23.99 0.27
C GLU A 242 -4.83 23.48 1.38
N GLY A 243 -3.68 22.89 1.01
CA GLY A 243 -2.74 22.32 1.96
C GLY A 243 -2.08 21.05 1.44
N ARG A 244 -1.58 20.23 2.36
CA ARG A 244 -1.02 18.92 2.03
C ARG A 244 -1.94 17.84 2.55
N LEU A 245 -2.23 16.88 1.69
CA LEU A 245 -3.01 15.71 2.01
C LEU A 245 -2.10 14.59 2.51
N ASP A 246 -2.51 13.93 3.59
CA ASP A 246 -1.74 12.83 4.17
C ASP A 246 -1.78 11.57 3.27
N ILE A 247 -2.96 11.01 2.95
CA ILE A 247 -3.06 9.81 2.10
C ILE A 247 -4.25 9.89 1.11
N GLU A 248 -4.01 9.59 -0.18
CA GLU A 248 -5.04 9.26 -1.19
C GLU A 248 -4.93 7.80 -1.65
N ILE A 249 -6.08 7.16 -1.84
CA ILE A 249 -6.19 5.83 -2.45
C ILE A 249 -6.89 5.98 -3.80
N ILE A 250 -6.15 5.67 -4.86
CA ILE A 250 -6.64 5.79 -6.23
C ILE A 250 -6.48 4.47 -6.98
N GLU A 251 -7.23 4.34 -8.06
CA GLU A 251 -7.08 3.21 -8.97
C GLU A 251 -7.15 3.68 -10.41
N ASN A 252 -6.10 3.36 -11.18
CA ASN A 252 -6.05 3.67 -12.61
C ASN A 252 -6.89 2.66 -13.37
N ASP A 253 -7.60 3.13 -14.39
CA ASP A 253 -8.27 2.25 -15.34
C ASP A 253 -7.21 1.37 -16.04
N PRO A 254 -7.47 0.04 -16.13
CA PRO A 254 -6.50 -0.88 -16.66
C PRO A 254 -6.34 -0.75 -18.17
N ILE A 255 -7.06 0.09 -18.92
CA ILE A 255 -6.85 0.33 -20.36
C ILE A 255 -6.38 1.77 -20.59
N ASP A 256 -7.08 2.74 -20.01
CA ASP A 256 -6.82 4.16 -20.14
C ASP A 256 -6.30 4.74 -18.82
N ARG A 257 -4.97 4.75 -18.63
CA ARG A 257 -4.35 5.25 -17.39
C ARG A 257 -4.65 6.73 -17.08
N SER A 258 -5.23 7.49 -18.03
CA SER A 258 -5.69 8.86 -17.76
C SER A 258 -6.99 8.90 -16.94
N LYS A 259 -7.78 7.81 -16.97
CA LYS A 259 -8.96 7.64 -16.15
C LYS A 259 -8.54 7.08 -14.79
N VAL A 260 -8.80 7.86 -13.76
CA VAL A 260 -8.46 7.54 -12.37
C VAL A 260 -9.73 7.54 -11.55
N THR A 261 -9.98 6.43 -10.85
CA THR A 261 -11.01 6.37 -9.81
C THR A 261 -10.39 6.84 -8.50
N GLN A 262 -10.95 7.92 -7.95
CA GLN A 262 -10.57 8.47 -6.64
C GLN A 262 -11.40 7.75 -5.58
N HIS A 263 -10.84 6.70 -4.94
CA HIS A 263 -11.61 5.90 -3.99
C HIS A 263 -11.81 6.64 -2.68
N GLY A 264 -10.72 7.11 -2.06
CA GLY A 264 -10.85 7.77 -0.78
C GLY A 264 -9.64 8.56 -0.33
N ILE A 265 -9.92 9.40 0.65
CA ILE A 265 -8.97 10.33 1.25
C ILE A 265 -8.90 10.08 2.76
N ILE A 266 -7.68 10.01 3.28
CA ILE A 266 -7.42 9.87 4.70
C ILE A 266 -6.59 11.06 5.16
N GLU A 267 -7.17 11.83 6.08
CA GLU A 267 -6.44 12.77 6.93
C GLU A 267 -6.03 12.04 8.22
N LEU A 268 -4.76 12.13 8.58
CA LEU A 268 -4.14 11.48 9.70
C LEU A 268 -3.81 12.50 10.80
N LYS A 269 -4.05 12.13 12.06
CA LYS A 269 -3.60 12.91 13.21
C LYS A 269 -3.01 12.00 14.28
N VAL A 270 -1.80 12.33 14.76
CA VAL A 270 -1.27 11.72 15.99
C VAL A 270 -1.67 12.55 17.21
N LEU A 271 -2.45 11.97 18.11
CA LEU A 271 -2.85 12.61 19.37
C LEU A 271 -1.85 12.28 20.45
N ARG A 272 -1.39 13.28 21.21
CA ARG A 272 -0.34 13.09 22.22
C ARG A 272 -0.60 13.91 23.47
N THR A 273 -0.22 13.39 24.64
CA THR A 273 -0.23 14.15 25.89
C THR A 273 0.98 15.06 25.98
N TYR A 274 2.13 14.59 25.50
CA TYR A 274 3.40 15.31 25.52
C TYR A 274 4.04 15.32 24.13
N GLY A 275 4.78 16.38 23.80
CA GLY A 275 5.73 16.37 22.69
C GLY A 275 7.00 15.59 23.05
N GLN A 276 7.90 15.40 22.08
CA GLN A 276 9.17 14.67 22.30
C GLN A 276 10.02 15.28 23.43
N GLY A 277 10.01 16.61 23.56
CA GLY A 277 10.71 17.34 24.63
C GLY A 277 10.00 17.35 26.00
N GLY A 278 8.84 16.69 26.12
CA GLY A 278 8.06 16.60 27.36
C GLY A 278 7.09 17.75 27.62
N SER A 279 7.00 18.73 26.73
CA SER A 279 5.98 19.79 26.82
C SER A 279 4.58 19.22 26.67
N ALA A 280 3.69 19.55 27.61
CA ALA A 280 2.31 19.09 27.58
C ALA A 280 1.52 19.75 26.43
N VAL A 281 0.71 18.95 25.73
CA VAL A 281 -0.22 19.42 24.72
C VAL A 281 -1.55 19.75 25.38
N THR A 282 -2.09 20.94 25.09
CA THR A 282 -3.34 21.39 25.73
C THR A 282 -4.56 20.70 25.11
N LYS A 283 -5.61 20.50 25.93
CA LYS A 283 -6.89 19.95 25.44
C LYS A 283 -7.51 20.80 24.32
N LYS A 284 -7.37 22.13 24.41
CA LYS A 284 -7.84 23.05 23.37
C LYS A 284 -7.12 22.81 22.05
N TYR A 285 -5.79 22.73 22.08
CA TYR A 285 -5.01 22.40 20.90
C TYR A 285 -5.47 21.09 20.27
N THR A 286 -5.58 20.01 21.05
CA THR A 286 -6.05 18.71 20.52
C THR A 286 -7.46 18.79 19.94
N SER A 287 -8.38 19.52 20.58
CA SER A 287 -9.74 19.71 20.08
C SER A 287 -9.76 20.44 18.74
N ASP A 288 -9.01 21.53 18.63
CA ASP A 288 -8.90 22.34 17.41
C ASP A 288 -8.19 21.56 16.30
N TRP A 289 -7.17 20.75 16.64
CA TRP A 289 -6.45 19.87 15.72
C TRP A 289 -7.35 18.79 15.11
N ILE A 290 -8.17 18.13 15.92
CA ILE A 290 -9.16 17.15 15.45
C ILE A 290 -10.21 17.83 14.56
N ARG A 291 -10.69 19.04 14.92
CA ARG A 291 -11.64 19.80 14.10
C ARG A 291 -11.06 20.12 12.73
N SER A 292 -9.84 20.64 12.69
CA SER A 292 -9.11 20.94 11.44
C SER A 292 -9.02 19.69 10.56
N GLY A 293 -8.68 18.54 11.14
CA GLY A 293 -8.57 17.29 10.38
C GLY A 293 -9.90 16.87 9.72
N VAL A 294 -11.04 17.12 10.36
CA VAL A 294 -12.36 16.87 9.74
C VAL A 294 -12.60 17.80 8.55
N GLU A 295 -12.29 19.08 8.71
CA GLU A 295 -12.47 20.08 7.66
C GLU A 295 -11.55 19.82 6.46
N GLN A 296 -10.29 19.42 6.72
CA GLN A 296 -9.31 19.03 5.70
C GLN A 296 -9.75 17.77 4.94
N ALA A 297 -10.14 16.70 5.64
CA ALA A 297 -10.60 15.47 5.00
C ALA A 297 -11.79 15.71 4.05
N ALA A 298 -12.74 16.56 4.46
CA ALA A 298 -13.87 16.96 3.62
C ALA A 298 -13.41 17.77 2.40
N ALA A 299 -12.61 18.82 2.62
CA ALA A 299 -12.14 19.70 1.56
C ALA A 299 -11.34 18.94 0.49
N TYR A 300 -10.44 18.05 0.91
CA TYR A 300 -9.62 17.24 0.00
C TYR A 300 -10.47 16.21 -0.75
N ARG A 301 -11.40 15.53 -0.08
CA ARG A 301 -12.36 14.62 -0.74
C ARG A 301 -13.13 15.35 -1.84
N ASP A 302 -13.71 16.50 -1.52
CA ASP A 302 -14.55 17.25 -2.45
C ASP A 302 -13.73 17.81 -3.61
N SER A 303 -12.53 18.34 -3.35
CA SER A 303 -11.60 18.86 -4.36
C SER A 303 -11.13 17.77 -5.34
N LYS A 304 -10.93 16.54 -4.86
CA LYS A 304 -10.50 15.38 -5.68
C LYS A 304 -11.67 14.63 -6.30
N GLY A 305 -12.89 14.82 -5.83
CA GLY A 305 -14.05 14.00 -6.20
C GLY A 305 -13.92 12.55 -5.70
N ALA A 306 -13.33 12.35 -4.53
CA ALA A 306 -13.18 11.02 -3.94
C ALA A 306 -14.50 10.51 -3.34
N LYS A 307 -14.71 9.18 -3.36
CA LYS A 307 -15.98 8.58 -2.90
C LYS A 307 -16.22 8.76 -1.40
N TRP A 308 -15.15 8.76 -0.60
CA TRP A 308 -15.22 8.96 0.85
C TRP A 308 -14.02 9.74 1.38
N GLY A 309 -14.20 10.34 2.56
CA GLY A 309 -13.16 11.05 3.30
C GLY A 309 -13.17 10.60 4.76
N ALA A 310 -12.00 10.43 5.35
CA ALA A 310 -11.87 9.98 6.72
C ALA A 310 -10.83 10.80 7.49
N LEU A 311 -11.13 11.05 8.76
CA LEU A 311 -10.13 11.44 9.76
C LEU A 311 -9.79 10.21 10.61
N VAL A 312 -8.52 9.80 10.56
CA VAL A 312 -7.98 8.73 11.37
C VAL A 312 -7.03 9.29 12.43
N CYS A 313 -7.25 8.88 13.68
CA CYS A 313 -6.45 9.32 14.81
C CYS A 313 -5.64 8.17 15.40
N PHE A 314 -4.32 8.32 15.51
CA PHE A 314 -3.49 7.42 16.30
C PHE A 314 -3.21 8.06 17.65
N ASP A 315 -3.82 7.50 18.69
CA ASP A 315 -3.90 8.10 20.00
C ASP A 315 -2.80 7.57 20.93
N MET A 316 -1.80 8.41 21.14
CA MET A 316 -0.62 8.19 21.98
C MET A 316 -0.72 8.98 23.30
N ARG A 317 -1.93 9.38 23.72
CA ARG A 317 -2.14 10.02 25.02
C ARG A 317 -2.04 9.01 26.16
N CYS A 318 -1.82 9.49 27.37
CA CYS A 318 -1.70 8.68 28.58
C CYS A 318 -2.96 7.88 28.94
N ASP A 319 -4.14 8.37 28.52
CA ASP A 319 -5.43 7.80 28.88
C ASP A 319 -6.24 7.44 27.63
N ASP A 320 -6.75 6.23 27.59
CA ASP A 320 -7.65 5.78 26.53
C ASP A 320 -9.11 6.16 26.85
N ALA A 321 -9.52 7.34 26.36
CA ALA A 321 -10.87 7.85 26.60
C ALA A 321 -11.96 7.22 25.71
N GLY A 322 -11.59 6.41 24.72
CA GLY A 322 -12.54 5.90 23.72
C GLY A 322 -12.97 6.95 22.69
N ASP A 323 -13.51 6.45 21.58
CA ASP A 323 -13.89 7.26 20.41
C ASP A 323 -15.04 8.21 20.73
N ALA A 324 -15.99 7.75 21.56
CA ALA A 324 -17.17 8.52 21.91
C ALA A 324 -16.82 9.85 22.60
N ILE A 325 -15.81 9.82 23.48
CA ILE A 325 -15.29 11.00 24.18
C ILE A 325 -14.35 11.79 23.25
N CYS A 326 -13.42 11.11 22.58
CA CYS A 326 -12.42 11.75 21.72
C CYS A 326 -13.03 12.62 20.62
N PHE A 327 -14.13 12.17 20.02
CA PHE A 327 -14.78 12.85 18.89
C PHE A 327 -16.07 13.60 19.25
N LYS A 328 -16.41 13.71 20.54
CA LYS A 328 -17.69 14.29 20.99
C LYS A 328 -17.93 15.69 20.41
N HIS A 329 -16.89 16.53 20.37
CA HIS A 329 -16.98 17.94 19.96
C HIS A 329 -17.07 18.14 18.43
N VAL A 330 -16.66 17.15 17.63
CA VAL A 330 -16.69 17.21 16.16
C VAL A 330 -17.75 16.31 15.53
N ARG A 331 -18.40 15.43 16.29
CA ARG A 331 -19.35 14.44 15.76
C ARG A 331 -20.42 15.03 14.83
N ARG A 332 -21.00 16.17 15.21
CA ARG A 332 -22.01 16.87 14.38
C ARG A 332 -21.39 17.39 13.08
N LEU A 333 -20.20 18.00 13.16
CA LEU A 333 -19.49 18.52 12.00
C LEU A 333 -19.13 17.40 11.03
N ALA A 334 -18.53 16.30 11.53
CA ALA A 334 -18.17 15.15 10.72
C ALA A 334 -19.38 14.51 10.03
N LYS A 335 -20.53 14.42 10.72
CA LYS A 335 -21.78 13.95 10.10
C LYS A 335 -22.25 14.90 8.99
N THR A 336 -22.23 16.21 9.22
CA THR A 336 -22.63 17.21 8.22
C THR A 336 -21.71 17.20 6.99
N LEU A 337 -20.41 16.99 7.19
CA LEU A 337 -19.43 16.95 6.11
C LEU A 337 -19.21 15.53 5.55
N GLU A 338 -19.94 14.52 6.02
CA GLU A 338 -19.81 13.12 5.61
C GLU A 338 -18.38 12.57 5.75
N VAL A 339 -17.70 12.92 6.83
CA VAL A 339 -16.34 12.45 7.15
C VAL A 339 -16.41 11.32 8.16
N HIS A 340 -15.78 10.20 7.83
CA HIS A 340 -15.66 9.06 8.72
C HIS A 340 -14.62 9.34 9.81
N LEU A 341 -14.96 9.02 11.07
CA LEU A 341 -14.05 9.18 12.20
C LEU A 341 -13.64 7.81 12.73
N ARG A 342 -12.34 7.58 12.88
CA ARG A 342 -11.78 6.37 13.49
C ARG A 342 -10.57 6.71 14.35
N ARG A 343 -10.36 5.95 15.42
CA ARG A 343 -9.21 6.13 16.31
C ARG A 343 -8.64 4.79 16.73
N TRP A 344 -7.32 4.73 16.77
CA TRP A 344 -6.54 3.58 17.25
C TRP A 344 -5.67 4.02 18.41
N PHE A 345 -5.89 3.44 19.59
CA PHE A 345 -5.06 3.74 20.76
C PHE A 345 -3.74 2.97 20.70
N VAL A 346 -2.63 3.68 20.87
CA VAL A 346 -1.28 3.11 20.89
C VAL A 346 -0.80 3.13 22.33
N TYR A 347 -0.62 1.96 22.93
CA TYR A 347 -0.15 1.85 24.30
C TYR A 347 1.36 2.08 24.36
N ALA A 348 1.83 2.75 25.42
CA ALA A 348 3.26 2.93 25.64
C ALA A 348 3.96 1.62 26.06
N THR A 349 3.23 0.64 26.60
CA THR A 349 3.79 -0.66 26.99
C THR A 349 2.81 -1.81 26.76
N SER A 350 3.35 -3.01 26.52
CA SER A 350 2.53 -4.24 26.45
C SER A 350 1.82 -4.58 27.77
N LYS A 351 2.34 -4.11 28.91
CA LYS A 351 1.66 -4.25 30.21
C LYS A 351 0.33 -3.49 30.22
N GLN A 352 0.31 -2.25 29.73
CA GLN A 352 -0.91 -1.44 29.67
C GLN A 352 -1.97 -2.05 28.76
N LEU A 353 -1.57 -2.57 27.58
CA LEU A 353 -2.48 -3.28 26.69
C LEU A 353 -3.11 -4.49 27.39
N ARG A 354 -2.33 -5.30 28.12
CA ARG A 354 -2.86 -6.46 28.88
C ARG A 354 -3.85 -6.02 29.95
N THR A 355 -3.56 -4.95 30.69
CA THR A 355 -4.47 -4.40 31.70
C THR A 355 -5.78 -3.91 31.07
N ALA A 356 -5.72 -3.18 29.95
CA ALA A 356 -6.91 -2.70 29.25
C ALA A 356 -7.78 -3.86 28.72
N ARG A 357 -7.16 -4.89 28.12
CA ARG A 357 -7.87 -6.09 27.64
C ARG A 357 -8.51 -6.90 28.79
N ALA A 358 -7.89 -6.94 29.97
CA ALA A 358 -8.49 -7.58 31.13
C ALA A 358 -9.70 -6.80 31.64
N ALA A 359 -9.61 -5.46 31.69
CA ALA A 359 -10.70 -4.58 32.10
C ALA A 359 -11.90 -4.61 31.14
N ALA A 360 -11.69 -4.85 29.84
CA ALA A 360 -12.78 -4.94 28.86
C ALA A 360 -13.55 -6.28 28.90
N LYS A 361 -13.06 -7.29 29.61
CA LYS A 361 -13.70 -8.61 29.76
C LYS A 361 -14.53 -8.77 31.03
N GLY A 362 -14.33 -7.87 32.00
CA GLY A 362 -15.13 -7.80 33.23
C GLY A 362 -16.17 -6.70 33.09
#